data_AF-A0A956JJN7-F1
#
_entry.id   AF-A0A956JJN7-F1
#
_cell.length_a   1.000
_cell.length_b   1.000
_cell.length_c   1.000
_cell.angle_alpha   90.00
_cell.angle_beta   90.00
_cell.angle_gamma   90.00
#
_symmetry.space_group_name_H-M   'P 1'
#
loop_
_entity.id
_entity.type
_entity.pdbx_description
1 polymer ?
#
loop_
_entity_poly.entity_id
_entity_poly.type
_entity_poly.pdbx_seq_one_letter_code
_entity_poly.pdbx_strand_id
1 'polypeptide(L)'
;MPRSKLLTDACLDAALAPEDARSPQPVRFFHSGFAEALLRAPPAAPYLLFGPLAVALLVLPYVPTVRLFTAPLLAAALVVAGALSWTLVEYWLHRGIFHLAPTSEARRVARFLLHYHHHRTPSDRRRLVATP
;
A
#
# COMPACT_ATOMS: atom_id res chain seq x y z
N MET A 1 20.55 -11.73 -11.96
CA MET A 1 19.28 -11.77 -12.72
C MET A 1 19.47 -11.32 -14.19
N PRO A 2 18.84 -11.96 -15.20
CA PRO A 2 18.83 -11.45 -16.58
C PRO A 2 18.09 -10.12 -16.69
N ARG A 3 18.48 -9.26 -17.64
CA ARG A 3 17.79 -7.97 -17.87
C ARG A 3 16.34 -8.20 -18.28
N SER A 4 15.43 -7.49 -17.62
CA SER A 4 13.99 -7.60 -17.84
C SER A 4 13.56 -6.71 -19.02
N LYS A 5 12.61 -7.19 -19.82
CA LYS A 5 11.94 -6.34 -20.83
C LYS A 5 10.88 -5.42 -20.21
N LEU A 6 10.50 -5.70 -18.95
CA LEU A 6 9.42 -5.02 -18.22
C LEU A 6 9.97 -3.97 -17.26
N LEU A 7 10.90 -4.40 -16.41
CA LEU A 7 11.52 -3.60 -15.36
C LEU A 7 12.79 -2.94 -15.87
N THR A 8 13.02 -1.70 -15.48
CA THR A 8 14.26 -1.01 -15.81
C THR A 8 15.45 -1.63 -15.09
N ASP A 9 16.64 -1.49 -15.67
CA ASP A 9 17.89 -1.88 -15.01
C ASP A 9 18.05 -1.15 -13.66
N ALA A 10 17.70 0.14 -13.59
CA ALA A 10 17.73 0.91 -12.34
C ALA A 10 16.82 0.33 -11.24
N CYS A 11 15.66 -0.22 -11.62
CA CYS A 11 14.77 -0.91 -10.68
C CYS A 11 15.38 -2.21 -10.17
N LEU A 12 15.96 -3.01 -11.06
CA LEU A 12 16.60 -4.28 -10.69
C LEU A 12 17.83 -4.02 -9.82
N ASP A 13 18.66 -3.06 -10.19
CA ASP A 13 19.84 -2.66 -9.42
C ASP A 13 19.45 -2.15 -8.03
N ALA A 14 18.41 -1.31 -7.94
CA ALA A 14 17.92 -0.83 -6.66
C ALA A 14 17.31 -1.94 -5.78
N ALA A 15 16.63 -2.92 -6.37
CA ALA A 15 16.06 -4.05 -5.65
C ALA A 15 17.11 -5.07 -5.17
N LEU A 16 18.21 -5.19 -5.92
CA LEU A 16 19.29 -6.13 -5.65
C LEU A 16 20.47 -5.50 -4.88
N ALA A 17 20.45 -4.20 -4.65
CA ALA A 17 21.37 -3.49 -3.78
C ALA A 17 21.27 -3.94 -2.30
N PRO A 18 22.29 -3.63 -1.47
CA PRO A 18 22.22 -3.79 -0.03
C PRO A 18 20.97 -3.12 0.57
N GLU A 19 20.44 -3.72 1.63
CA GLU A 19 19.17 -3.35 2.25
C GLU A 19 19.17 -1.95 2.89
N ASP A 20 20.31 -1.52 3.43
CA ASP A 20 20.50 -0.21 4.06
C ASP A 20 20.76 0.92 3.06
N ALA A 21 20.95 0.59 1.78
CA ALA A 21 21.21 1.59 0.76
C ALA A 21 20.01 2.54 0.63
N ARG A 22 20.22 3.86 0.75
CA ARG A 22 19.19 4.89 0.49
C ARG A 22 19.45 5.70 -0.78
N SER A 23 18.39 6.12 -1.44
CA SER A 23 18.44 6.96 -2.64
C SER A 23 17.71 8.27 -2.36
N PRO A 24 18.32 9.43 -2.65
CA PRO A 24 17.63 10.71 -2.55
C PRO A 24 16.63 10.91 -3.69
N GLN A 25 16.78 10.15 -4.79
CA GLN A 25 15.98 10.28 -6.00
C GLN A 25 15.10 9.04 -6.22
N PRO A 26 13.84 9.21 -6.66
CA PRO A 26 12.97 8.10 -7.01
C PRO A 26 13.53 7.21 -8.12
N VAL A 27 13.35 5.90 -7.97
CA VAL A 27 13.74 4.90 -8.97
C VAL A 27 12.58 4.64 -9.92
N ARG A 28 12.82 4.68 -11.23
CA ARG A 28 11.82 4.30 -12.24
C ARG A 28 11.68 2.79 -12.30
N PHE A 29 10.47 2.24 -12.20
CA PHE A 29 10.26 0.79 -12.16
C PHE A 29 10.12 0.19 -13.55
N PHE A 30 9.29 0.77 -14.41
CA PHE A 30 8.93 0.18 -15.70
C PHE A 30 9.46 0.99 -16.89
N HIS A 31 9.78 0.27 -17.97
CA HIS A 31 10.05 0.91 -19.26
C HIS A 31 8.80 1.58 -19.84
N SER A 32 7.61 1.03 -19.59
CA SER A 32 6.34 1.61 -20.01
C SER A 32 5.92 2.76 -19.08
N GLY A 33 5.59 3.92 -19.67
CA GLY A 33 5.02 5.05 -18.92
C GLY A 33 3.64 4.74 -18.34
N PHE A 34 2.86 3.89 -19.02
CA PHE A 34 1.55 3.46 -18.53
C PHE A 34 1.67 2.61 -17.27
N ALA A 35 2.53 1.59 -17.27
CA ALA A 35 2.76 0.75 -16.10
C ALA A 35 3.35 1.55 -14.92
N GLU A 36 4.23 2.51 -15.22
CA GLU A 36 4.78 3.41 -14.22
C GLU A 36 3.69 4.29 -13.56
N ALA A 37 2.71 4.75 -14.33
CA ALA A 37 1.61 5.58 -13.85
C ALA A 37 0.66 4.82 -12.93
N LEU A 38 0.41 3.53 -13.17
CA LEU A 38 -0.44 2.67 -12.33
C LEU A 38 0.11 2.43 -10.91
N LEU A 39 1.38 2.76 -10.67
CA LEU A 39 2.04 2.60 -9.35
C LEU A 39 2.45 3.94 -8.75
N ARG A 40 1.75 5.02 -9.15
CA ARG A 40 1.95 6.36 -8.60
C ARG A 40 0.61 6.93 -8.16
N ALA A 41 0.47 7.17 -6.87
CA ALA A 41 -0.71 7.79 -6.28
C ALA A 41 -0.33 9.07 -5.51
N PRO A 42 -1.13 10.14 -5.59
CA PRO A 42 -0.99 11.24 -4.64
C PRO A 42 -1.31 10.74 -3.21
N PRO A 43 -0.70 11.31 -2.15
CA PRO A 43 -0.99 10.90 -0.78
C PRO A 43 -2.47 10.99 -0.38
N ALA A 44 -3.24 11.85 -1.07
CA ALA A 44 -4.68 12.01 -0.85
C ALA A 44 -5.54 10.85 -1.40
N ALA A 45 -5.00 10.01 -2.30
CA ALA A 45 -5.76 8.99 -3.03
C ALA A 45 -6.59 8.04 -2.13
N PRO A 46 -6.02 7.39 -1.08
CA PRO A 46 -6.81 6.47 -0.25
C PRO A 46 -7.97 7.18 0.44
N TYR A 47 -7.80 8.43 0.87
CA TYR A 47 -8.86 9.19 1.53
C TYR A 47 -9.98 9.58 0.58
N LEU A 48 -9.64 9.96 -0.66
CA LEU A 48 -10.64 10.34 -1.67
C LEU A 48 -11.46 9.13 -2.15
N LEU A 49 -10.83 7.94 -2.24
CA LEU A 49 -11.51 6.73 -2.69
C LEU A 49 -12.31 6.06 -1.57
N PHE A 50 -11.71 5.88 -0.39
CA PHE A 50 -12.32 5.11 0.70
C PHE A 50 -13.04 5.98 1.73
N GLY A 51 -12.79 7.29 1.77
CA GLY A 51 -13.48 8.22 2.67
C GLY A 51 -15.00 8.26 2.44
N PRO A 52 -15.48 8.46 1.20
CA PRO A 52 -16.92 8.41 0.91
C PRO A 52 -17.55 7.06 1.25
N LEU A 53 -16.83 5.96 0.98
CA LEU A 53 -17.29 4.61 1.34
C LEU A 53 -17.41 4.45 2.87
N ALA A 54 -16.40 4.88 3.63
CA ALA A 54 -16.43 4.83 5.08
C ALA A 54 -17.59 5.66 5.65
N VAL A 55 -17.80 6.89 5.13
CA VAL A 55 -18.94 7.74 5.53
C VAL A 55 -20.27 7.06 5.20
N ALA A 56 -20.41 6.49 4.00
CA ALA A 56 -21.62 5.78 3.61
C ALA A 56 -21.91 4.60 4.54
N LEU A 57 -20.90 3.79 4.87
CA LEU A 57 -21.03 2.65 5.79
C LEU A 57 -21.41 3.08 7.21
N LEU A 58 -20.98 4.26 7.65
CA LEU A 58 -21.33 4.82 8.96
C LEU A 58 -22.72 5.47 8.99
N VAL A 59 -23.19 6.05 7.88
CA VAL A 59 -24.42 6.84 7.84
C VAL A 59 -25.63 6.04 7.34
N LEU A 60 -25.47 5.27 6.25
CA LEU A 60 -26.58 4.55 5.60
C LEU A 60 -27.38 3.64 6.54
N PRO A 61 -26.77 2.92 7.50
CA PRO A 61 -27.54 2.04 8.39
C PRO A 61 -28.58 2.75 9.26
N TYR A 62 -28.44 4.07 9.48
CA TYR A 62 -29.35 4.88 10.29
C TYR A 62 -30.40 5.62 9.45
N VAL A 63 -30.29 5.57 8.12
CA VAL A 63 -31.27 6.20 7.22
C VAL A 63 -32.61 5.46 7.34
N PRO A 64 -33.75 6.17 7.44
CA PRO A 64 -35.06 5.56 7.72
C PRO A 64 -35.51 4.47 6.75
N THR A 65 -35.00 4.47 5.52
CA THR A 65 -35.32 3.50 4.46
C THR A 65 -34.50 2.22 4.54
N VAL A 66 -33.35 2.22 5.21
CA VAL A 66 -32.43 1.07 5.30
C VAL A 66 -32.53 0.39 6.68
N ARG A 67 -32.47 1.19 7.76
CA ARG A 67 -32.60 0.77 9.18
C ARG A 67 -31.89 -0.56 9.53
N LEU A 68 -30.64 -0.72 9.11
CA LEU A 68 -29.82 -1.90 9.42
C LEU A 68 -29.42 -1.95 10.90
N PHE A 69 -29.22 -0.79 11.54
CA PHE A 69 -28.91 -0.71 12.97
C PHE A 69 -29.99 0.09 13.70
N THR A 70 -30.63 -0.54 14.68
CA THR A 70 -31.52 0.12 15.65
C THR A 70 -30.81 0.47 16.96
N ALA A 71 -29.57 0.01 17.13
CA ALA A 71 -28.78 0.13 18.36
C ALA A 71 -27.45 0.86 18.08
N PRO A 72 -27.35 2.18 18.36
CA PRO A 72 -26.14 2.96 18.09
C PRO A 72 -24.90 2.46 18.86
N LEU A 73 -25.09 1.85 20.04
CA LEU A 73 -24.01 1.24 20.81
C LEU A 73 -23.36 0.05 20.09
N LEU A 74 -24.16 -0.80 19.44
CA LEU A 74 -23.64 -1.94 18.69
C LEU A 74 -22.79 -1.47 17.50
N ALA A 75 -23.26 -0.46 16.77
CA ALA A 75 -22.51 0.12 15.66
C ALA A 75 -21.20 0.76 16.12
N ALA A 76 -21.21 1.50 17.23
CA ALA A 76 -19.98 2.03 17.82
C ALA A 76 -19.01 0.91 18.21
N ALA A 77 -19.50 -0.17 18.81
CA ALA A 77 -18.69 -1.34 19.15
C ALA A 77 -18.09 -2.01 17.90
N LEU A 78 -18.84 -2.12 16.80
CA LEU A 78 -18.34 -2.65 15.53
C LEU A 78 -17.26 -1.76 14.91
N VAL A 79 -17.41 -0.43 14.98
CA VAL A 79 -16.38 0.51 14.50
C VAL A 79 -15.09 0.33 15.29
N VAL A 80 -15.17 0.26 16.63
CA VAL A 80 -14.01 0.02 17.49
C VAL A 80 -13.38 -1.34 17.20
N ALA A 81 -14.19 -2.40 17.09
CA ALA A 81 -13.70 -3.74 16.76
C ALA A 81 -13.01 -3.78 15.39
N GLY A 82 -13.56 -3.08 14.39
CA GLY A 82 -12.95 -2.93 13.07
C GLY A 82 -11.62 -2.19 13.12
N ALA A 83 -11.53 -1.10 13.87
CA ALA A 83 -10.28 -0.35 14.05
C ALA A 83 -9.19 -1.19 14.73
N LEU A 84 -9.53 -1.94 15.78
CA LEU A 84 -8.60 -2.86 16.45
C LEU A 84 -8.20 -4.04 15.55
N SER A 85 -9.14 -4.54 14.75
CA SER A 85 -8.84 -5.59 13.77
C SER A 85 -7.91 -5.07 12.68
N TRP A 86 -8.07 -3.80 12.27
CA TRP A 86 -7.17 -3.17 11.31
C TRP A 86 -5.74 -3.06 11.83
N THR A 87 -5.53 -2.65 13.09
CA THR A 87 -4.15 -2.58 13.64
C THR A 87 -3.47 -3.96 13.67
N LEU A 88 -4.24 -5.03 13.90
CA LEU A 88 -3.73 -6.40 13.80
C LEU A 88 -3.36 -6.75 12.35
N VAL A 89 -4.24 -6.45 11.39
CA VAL A 89 -3.98 -6.67 9.95
C VAL A 89 -2.76 -5.88 9.49
N GLU A 90 -2.66 -4.60 9.85
CA GLU A 90 -1.52 -3.72 9.56
C GLU A 90 -0.21 -4.35 10.05
N TYR A 91 -0.18 -4.80 11.30
CA TYR A 91 1.00 -5.43 11.88
C TYR A 91 1.42 -6.68 11.12
N TRP A 92 0.49 -7.58 10.80
CA TRP A 92 0.79 -8.81 10.06
C TRP A 92 1.21 -8.55 8.62
N LEU A 93 0.56 -7.61 7.93
CA LEU A 93 0.95 -7.21 6.58
C LEU A 93 2.35 -6.61 6.57
N HIS A 94 2.61 -5.64 7.46
CA HIS A 94 3.88 -4.95 7.50
C HIS A 94 5.03 -5.89 7.89
N ARG A 95 4.88 -6.64 8.98
CA ARG A 95 5.94 -7.56 9.44
C ARG A 95 6.05 -8.81 8.59
N GLY A 96 4.93 -9.44 8.24
CA GLY A 96 4.86 -10.77 7.65
C GLY A 96 4.90 -10.80 6.12
N ILE A 97 4.43 -9.74 5.45
CA ILE A 97 4.43 -9.68 3.97
C ILE A 97 5.46 -8.67 3.48
N PHE A 98 5.40 -7.43 3.99
CA PHE A 98 6.22 -6.33 3.47
C PHE A 98 7.70 -6.46 3.84
N HIS A 99 7.99 -7.00 5.03
CA HIS A 99 9.35 -7.25 5.54
C HIS A 99 9.76 -8.72 5.55
N LEU A 100 9.06 -9.58 4.80
CA LEU A 100 9.45 -10.98 4.68
C LEU A 100 10.85 -11.09 4.07
N ALA A 101 11.72 -11.88 4.71
CA ALA A 101 13.07 -12.12 4.22
C ALA A 101 13.03 -12.87 2.87
N PRO A 102 13.54 -12.26 1.77
CA PRO A 102 13.46 -12.86 0.46
C PRO A 102 14.52 -13.97 0.32
N THR A 103 14.12 -15.12 -0.20
CA THR A 103 15.01 -16.28 -0.39
C THR A 103 15.53 -16.41 -1.83
N SER A 104 15.20 -15.47 -2.71
CA SER A 104 15.64 -15.46 -4.12
C SER A 104 15.65 -14.04 -4.68
N GLU A 105 16.41 -13.80 -5.76
CA GLU A 105 16.44 -12.51 -6.46
C GLU A 105 15.04 -12.06 -6.88
N ALA A 106 14.21 -12.97 -7.41
CA ALA A 106 12.84 -12.67 -7.80
C ALA A 106 11.99 -12.18 -6.61
N ARG A 107 12.15 -12.79 -5.42
CA ARG A 107 11.47 -12.34 -4.19
C ARG A 107 12.01 -10.99 -3.71
N ARG A 108 13.30 -10.70 -3.89
CA ARG A 108 13.88 -9.37 -3.59
C ARG A 108 13.23 -8.29 -4.45
N VAL A 109 13.10 -8.54 -5.75
CA VAL A 109 12.43 -7.63 -6.69
C VAL A 109 10.95 -7.45 -6.34
N ALA A 110 10.22 -8.54 -6.07
CA ALA A 110 8.82 -8.46 -5.67
C ALA A 110 8.62 -7.64 -4.38
N ARG A 111 9.42 -7.92 -3.34
CA ARG A 111 9.41 -7.16 -2.07
C ARG A 111 9.75 -5.69 -2.29
N PHE A 112 10.70 -5.39 -3.18
CA PHE A 112 11.06 -4.02 -3.54
C PHE A 112 9.88 -3.27 -4.14
N LEU A 113 9.22 -3.86 -5.14
CA LEU A 113 8.03 -3.27 -5.77
C LEU A 113 6.87 -3.09 -4.78
N LEU A 114 6.70 -4.02 -3.83
CA LEU A 114 5.61 -3.98 -2.86
C LEU A 114 5.80 -2.92 -1.77
N HIS A 115 6.98 -2.84 -1.17
CA HIS A 115 7.20 -1.98 0.00
C HIS A 115 8.64 -1.45 0.15
N TYR A 116 9.65 -2.23 -0.22
CA TYR A 116 11.05 -1.84 0.07
C TYR A 116 11.50 -0.59 -0.69
N HIS A 117 10.83 -0.24 -1.79
CA HIS A 117 11.06 1.02 -2.49
C HIS A 117 10.83 2.25 -1.60
N HIS A 118 9.88 2.18 -0.66
CA HIS A 118 9.63 3.26 0.29
C HIS A 118 10.81 3.44 1.25
N HIS A 119 11.40 2.33 1.74
CA HIS A 119 12.62 2.37 2.57
C HIS A 119 13.82 2.90 1.78
N ARG A 120 13.90 2.58 0.49
CA ARG A 120 14.94 3.09 -0.42
C ARG A 120 14.82 4.59 -0.64
N THR A 121 13.61 5.10 -0.86
CA THR A 121 13.33 6.52 -1.17
C THR A 121 12.13 7.03 -0.36
N PRO A 122 12.28 7.30 0.94
CA PRO A 122 11.16 7.66 1.80
C PRO A 122 10.52 9.02 1.47
N SER A 123 11.25 9.87 0.74
CA SER A 123 10.79 11.17 0.27
C SER A 123 9.90 11.12 -0.98
N ASP A 124 9.75 9.96 -1.64
CA ASP A 124 8.90 9.83 -2.83
C ASP A 124 7.40 9.83 -2.45
N ARG A 125 6.81 11.03 -2.47
CA ARG A 125 5.39 11.23 -2.17
C ARG A 125 4.43 10.50 -3.11
N ARG A 126 4.87 10.13 -4.33
CA ARG A 126 4.01 9.43 -5.30
C ARG A 126 3.93 7.93 -5.03
N ARG A 127 4.79 7.40 -4.16
CA ARG A 127 4.87 5.98 -3.78
C ARG A 127 4.88 5.79 -2.27
N LEU A 128 4.27 6.74 -1.56
CA LEU A 128 4.16 6.71 -0.11
C LEU A 128 2.98 5.83 0.34
N VAL A 129 1.84 5.99 -0.34
CA VAL A 129 0.62 5.24 -0.04
C VAL A 129 0.57 3.99 -0.93
N ALA A 130 -0.10 2.95 -0.45
CA ALA A 130 -0.49 1.85 -1.31
C ALA A 130 -1.32 2.41 -2.47
N THR A 131 -0.88 2.13 -3.70
CA THR A 131 -1.62 2.56 -4.89
C THR A 131 -2.86 1.66 -5.02
N PRO A 132 -4.08 2.23 -5.05
CA PRO A 132 -5.33 1.47 -5.18
C PRO A 132 -5.45 0.74 -6.52
#